data_AF-A0A1H3VW24-F1
#
_entry.id   AF-A0A1H3VW24-F1
#
_cell.length_a   1.000
_cell.length_b   1.000
_cell.length_c   1.000
_cell.angle_alpha   90.00
_cell.angle_beta   90.00
_cell.angle_gamma   90.00
#
_symmetry.space_group_name_H-M   'P 1'
#
loop_
_entity.id
_entity.type
_entity.pdbx_description
1 polymer ?
#
loop_
_entity_poly.entity_id
_entity_poly.type
_entity_poly.pdbx_seq_one_letter_code
_entity_poly.pdbx_strand_id
1 'polypeptide(L)'
;MRRTYKPIKSIEIADFLNHGAAIVDVRRAEEWRLTGVVAGSELLTFFDAQGQSQPEEWVQQLNARVAEERPLILICRTGHRTRLICEFLIAATSRPDIYNVTDGILGWLAEGLPVARVRG
;
A
#
# COMPACT_ATOMS: atom_id res chain seq x y z
N MET A 1 11.69 -7.04 -21.56
CA MET A 1 10.40 -6.44 -21.17
C MET A 1 10.65 -5.65 -19.88
N ARG A 2 10.32 -4.35 -19.81
CA ARG A 2 10.54 -3.54 -18.59
C ARG A 2 9.49 -3.92 -17.55
N ARG A 3 9.88 -4.19 -16.30
CA ARG A 3 8.93 -4.43 -15.20
C ARG A 3 8.14 -3.14 -14.94
N THR A 4 6.83 -3.28 -14.70
CA THR A 4 5.93 -2.16 -14.36
C THR A 4 5.01 -2.57 -13.22
N TYR A 5 4.45 -1.59 -12.52
CA TYR A 5 3.33 -1.82 -11.60
C TYR A 5 2.02 -1.81 -12.38
N LYS A 6 0.97 -2.36 -11.77
CA LYS A 6 -0.38 -2.41 -12.33
C LYS A 6 -1.34 -1.55 -11.49
N PRO A 7 -2.11 -0.63 -12.07
CA PRO A 7 -3.18 0.04 -11.35
C PRO A 7 -4.32 -0.95 -11.06
N ILE A 8 -4.93 -0.85 -9.88
CA ILE A 8 -6.15 -1.59 -9.51
C ILE A 8 -7.16 -0.66 -8.81
N LYS A 9 -8.42 -1.09 -8.78
CA LYS A 9 -9.54 -0.45 -8.08
C LYS A 9 -9.83 -1.14 -6.75
N SER A 10 -10.58 -0.46 -5.88
CA SER A 10 -10.89 -0.94 -4.52
C SER A 10 -11.59 -2.30 -4.53
N ILE A 11 -12.54 -2.47 -5.45
CA ILE A 11 -13.32 -3.71 -5.63
C ILE A 11 -12.45 -4.94 -5.93
N GLU A 12 -11.28 -4.76 -6.57
CA GLU A 12 -10.39 -5.86 -6.94
C GLU A 12 -9.53 -6.34 -5.76
N ILE A 13 -9.37 -5.53 -4.71
CA ILE A 13 -8.45 -5.82 -3.60
C ILE A 13 -8.80 -7.15 -2.92
N ALA A 14 -10.09 -7.43 -2.71
CA ALA A 14 -10.53 -8.66 -2.06
C ALA A 14 -10.03 -9.91 -2.81
N ASP A 15 -10.09 -9.90 -4.14
CA ASP A 15 -9.61 -11.00 -4.97
C ASP A 15 -8.09 -11.15 -4.83
N PHE A 16 -7.32 -10.07 -4.90
CA PHE A 16 -5.87 -10.15 -4.72
C PHE A 16 -5.48 -10.69 -3.34
N LEU A 17 -6.16 -10.27 -2.28
CA LEU A 17 -5.91 -10.77 -0.92
C LEU A 17 -6.24 -12.26 -0.80
N ASN A 18 -7.34 -12.73 -1.41
CA ASN A 18 -7.70 -14.14 -1.45
C ASN A 18 -6.68 -15.00 -2.21
N HIS A 19 -5.96 -14.41 -3.17
CA HIS A 19 -4.87 -15.06 -3.92
C HIS A 19 -3.48 -14.85 -3.28
N GLY A 20 -3.42 -14.39 -2.02
CA GLY A 20 -2.19 -14.34 -1.24
C GLY A 20 -1.37 -13.05 -1.39
N ALA A 21 -1.89 -12.01 -2.07
CA ALA A 21 -1.26 -10.71 -2.08
C ALA A 21 -1.20 -10.12 -0.66
N ALA A 22 -0.20 -9.30 -0.39
CA ALA A 22 -0.13 -8.47 0.81
C ALA A 22 -0.59 -7.04 0.47
N ILE A 23 -1.26 -6.38 1.40
CA ILE A 23 -1.61 -4.96 1.27
C ILE A 23 -0.87 -4.14 2.32
N VAL A 24 -0.23 -3.06 1.87
CA VAL A 24 0.49 -2.11 2.72
C VAL A 24 -0.17 -0.74 2.61
N ASP A 25 -0.61 -0.22 3.75
CA ASP A 25 -1.12 1.14 3.85
C ASP A 25 0.06 2.07 4.18
N VAL A 26 0.44 2.91 3.21
CA VAL A 26 1.61 3.80 3.31
C VAL A 26 1.28 5.18 3.86
N ARG A 27 0.03 5.37 4.34
CA ARG A 27 -0.41 6.61 4.97
C ARG A 27 0.24 6.77 6.35
N ARG A 28 -0.07 7.87 7.03
CA ARG A 28 0.40 8.16 8.38
C ARG A 28 -0.58 7.66 9.42
N ALA A 29 -0.09 7.46 10.65
CA ALA A 29 -0.88 6.90 11.74
C ALA A 29 -2.15 7.70 12.07
N GLU A 30 -2.10 9.03 11.95
CA GLU A 30 -3.28 9.88 12.12
C GLU A 30 -4.35 9.66 11.04
N GLU A 31 -3.94 9.35 9.81
CA GLU A 31 -4.86 9.04 8.71
C GLU A 31 -5.56 7.71 8.97
N TRP A 32 -4.82 6.69 9.45
CA TRP A 32 -5.39 5.40 9.84
C TRP A 32 -6.39 5.51 10.98
N ARG A 33 -6.09 6.32 12.01
CA ARG A 33 -7.02 6.56 13.13
C ARG A 33 -8.30 7.26 12.68
N LEU A 34 -8.17 8.22 11.76
CA LEU A 34 -9.30 8.99 11.26
C LEU A 34 -10.28 8.13 10.46
N THR A 35 -9.76 7.41 9.45
CA THR A 35 -10.63 6.72 8.48
C THR A 35 -10.74 5.22 8.71
N GLY A 36 -9.89 4.63 9.55
CA GLY A 36 -9.62 3.19 9.49
C GLY A 36 -8.75 2.81 8.29
N VAL A 37 -8.54 1.51 8.13
CA VAL A 37 -7.68 0.88 7.11
C VAL A 37 -8.41 -0.29 6.44
N VAL A 38 -7.93 -0.72 5.28
CA VAL A 38 -8.40 -1.98 4.69
C VAL A 38 -7.99 -3.13 5.63
N ALA A 39 -8.92 -4.05 5.93
CA ALA A 39 -8.63 -5.16 6.83
C ALA A 39 -7.44 -5.99 6.31
N GLY A 40 -6.53 -6.39 7.22
CA GLY A 40 -5.30 -7.11 6.85
C GLY A 40 -4.17 -6.23 6.30
N SER A 41 -4.29 -4.90 6.35
CA SER A 41 -3.21 -4.00 5.94
C SER A 41 -2.03 -4.04 6.90
N GLU A 42 -0.84 -4.22 6.35
CA GLU A 42 0.41 -3.85 7.00
C GLU A 42 0.54 -2.32 7.03
N LEU A 43 0.71 -1.77 8.22
CA LEU A 43 0.75 -0.32 8.43
C LEU A 43 2.19 0.16 8.43
N LEU A 44 2.62 0.80 7.34
CA LEU A 44 4.01 1.18 7.13
C LEU A 44 4.13 2.52 6.39
N THR A 45 4.18 3.60 7.15
CA THR A 45 4.30 4.98 6.62
C THR A 45 5.56 5.16 5.78
N PHE A 46 5.41 5.69 4.56
CA PHE A 46 6.56 6.00 3.69
C PHE A 46 7.03 7.45 3.82
N PHE A 47 6.09 8.39 3.86
CA PHE A 47 6.36 9.82 4.00
C PHE A 47 5.88 10.30 5.37
N ASP A 48 6.76 10.96 6.11
CA ASP A 48 6.43 11.57 7.40
C ASP A 48 5.59 12.85 7.25
N ALA A 49 5.36 13.56 8.36
CA ALA A 49 4.57 14.79 8.38
C ALA A 49 5.25 15.96 7.66
N GLN A 50 6.56 15.91 7.48
CA GLN A 50 7.38 16.89 6.76
C GLN A 50 7.54 16.50 5.28
N GLY A 51 6.99 15.36 4.86
CA GLY A 51 7.13 14.82 3.51
C GLY A 51 8.50 14.18 3.25
N GLN A 52 9.28 13.93 4.29
CA GLN A 52 10.55 13.21 4.18
C GLN A 52 10.31 11.70 4.21
N SER A 53 11.25 10.96 3.64
CA SER A 53 11.22 9.50 3.59
C SER A 53 12.63 8.95 3.72
N GLN A 54 12.76 7.75 4.28
CA GLN A 54 14.00 6.97 4.31
C GLN A 54 13.79 5.68 3.49
N PRO A 55 13.95 5.71 2.14
CA PRO A 55 13.49 4.62 1.29
C PRO A 55 14.18 3.28 1.56
N GLU A 56 15.48 3.27 1.86
CA GLU A 56 16.23 2.05 2.15
C GLU A 56 15.77 1.38 3.45
N GLU A 57 15.63 2.17 4.54
CA GLU A 57 15.11 1.69 5.81
C GLU A 57 13.67 1.18 5.66
N TRP A 58 12.85 1.91 4.90
CA TRP A 58 11.47 1.52 4.63
C TRP A 58 11.40 0.17 3.90
N VAL A 59 12.27 -0.09 2.92
CA VAL A 59 12.34 -1.40 2.23
C VAL A 59 12.76 -2.51 3.18
N GLN A 60 13.70 -2.26 4.09
CA GLN A 60 14.07 -3.25 5.11
C GLN A 60 12.88 -3.60 6.02
N GLN A 61 12.14 -2.58 6.46
CA GLN A 61 10.93 -2.79 7.28
C GLN A 61 9.82 -3.50 6.48
N LEU A 62 9.66 -3.18 5.20
CA LEU A 62 8.73 -3.87 4.31
C LEU A 62 9.10 -5.36 4.20
N ASN A 63 10.36 -5.68 3.94
CA ASN A 63 10.86 -7.06 3.80
C ASN A 63 10.72 -7.88 5.09
N ALA A 64 10.78 -7.22 6.27
CA ALA A 64 10.54 -7.88 7.55
C ALA A 64 9.07 -8.26 7.80
N ARG A 65 8.12 -7.61 7.11
CA ARG A 65 6.67 -7.80 7.29
C ARG A 65 6.01 -8.56 6.15
N VAL A 66 6.52 -8.38 4.94
CA VAL A 66 5.99 -8.94 3.71
C VAL A 66 7.11 -9.66 2.98
N ALA A 67 6.96 -10.97 2.81
CA ALA A 67 7.89 -11.79 2.02
C ALA A 67 8.11 -11.18 0.62
N GLU A 68 9.33 -11.29 0.10
CA GLU A 68 9.70 -10.62 -1.15
C GLU A 68 8.98 -11.22 -2.37
N GLU A 69 8.57 -12.49 -2.28
CA GLU A 69 7.88 -13.26 -3.31
C GLU A 69 6.36 -13.02 -3.35
N ARG A 70 5.79 -12.35 -2.34
CA ARG A 70 4.36 -12.06 -2.30
C ARG A 70 4.01 -10.88 -3.20
N PRO A 71 2.93 -10.97 -4.00
CA PRO A 71 2.40 -9.82 -4.72
C PRO A 71 2.05 -8.69 -3.74
N LEU A 72 2.39 -7.45 -4.09
CA LEU A 72 2.32 -6.31 -3.18
C LEU A 72 1.31 -5.27 -3.66
N ILE A 73 0.28 -5.02 -2.87
CA ILE A 73 -0.68 -3.93 -3.07
C ILE A 73 -0.25 -2.76 -2.18
N LEU A 74 -0.14 -1.58 -2.76
CA LEU A 74 0.08 -0.35 -2.01
C LEU A 74 -1.17 0.54 -2.05
N ILE A 75 -1.60 1.00 -0.88
CA ILE A 75 -2.71 1.94 -0.74
C ILE A 75 -2.26 3.21 0.01
N CYS A 76 -2.67 4.38 -0.51
CA CYS A 76 -2.54 5.65 0.22
C CYS A 76 -3.87 6.40 0.27
N ARG A 77 -3.84 7.72 0.47
CA ARG A 77 -5.06 8.54 0.55
C ARG A 77 -5.80 8.61 -0.80
N THR A 78 -5.09 8.82 -1.90
CA THR A 78 -5.65 9.10 -3.23
C THR A 78 -4.87 8.44 -4.39
N GLY A 79 -4.04 7.43 -4.13
CA GLY A 79 -3.18 6.78 -5.13
C GLY A 79 -1.90 7.52 -5.57
N HIS A 80 -1.73 8.81 -5.20
CA HIS A 80 -0.58 9.60 -5.67
C HIS A 80 0.76 9.18 -5.04
N ARG A 81 0.81 9.02 -3.71
CA ARG A 81 2.03 8.58 -2.99
C ARG A 81 2.48 7.20 -3.44
N THR A 82 1.53 6.29 -3.60
CA THR A 82 1.78 4.90 -3.99
C THR A 82 2.33 4.78 -5.39
N ARG A 83 1.96 5.66 -6.33
CA ARG A 83 2.59 5.71 -7.66
C ARG A 83 4.11 5.87 -7.58
N LEU A 84 4.58 6.83 -6.78
CA LEU A 84 6.01 7.11 -6.59
C LEU A 84 6.73 5.93 -5.93
N ILE A 85 6.09 5.32 -4.92
CA ILE A 85 6.64 4.19 -4.20
C ILE A 85 6.72 2.95 -5.10
N CYS A 86 5.72 2.69 -5.94
CA CYS A 86 5.75 1.60 -6.92
C CYS A 86 6.92 1.76 -7.89
N GLU A 87 7.13 2.96 -8.44
CA GLU A 87 8.25 3.26 -9.35
C GLU A 87 9.60 3.03 -8.67
N PHE A 88 9.75 3.49 -7.44
CA PHE A 88 10.92 3.23 -6.62
C PHE A 88 11.15 1.73 -6.38
N LEU A 89 10.12 0.98 -5.95
CA LEU A 89 10.24 -0.46 -5.68
C LEU A 89 10.56 -1.26 -6.95
N ILE A 90 10.06 -0.84 -8.11
CA ILE A 90 10.42 -1.42 -9.41
C ILE A 90 11.92 -1.29 -9.69
N ALA A 91 12.49 -0.12 -9.38
CA ALA A 91 13.90 0.14 -9.61
C ALA A 91 14.81 -0.50 -8.55
N ALA A 92 14.34 -0.59 -7.30
CA ALA A 92 15.17 -0.93 -6.14
C ALA A 92 15.11 -2.42 -5.73
N THR A 93 14.10 -3.18 -6.15
CA THR A 93 13.84 -4.54 -5.62
C THR A 93 13.53 -5.56 -6.71
N SER A 94 13.67 -6.85 -6.41
CA SER A 94 13.27 -7.94 -7.31
C SER A 94 11.83 -8.42 -7.08
N ARG A 95 11.08 -7.79 -6.17
CA ARG A 95 9.65 -8.08 -5.88
C ARG A 95 8.83 -8.33 -7.15
N PRO A 96 7.95 -9.34 -7.16
CA PRO A 96 7.12 -9.64 -8.32
C PRO A 96 5.99 -8.60 -8.44
N ASP A 97 4.78 -8.98 -8.84
CA ASP A 97 3.72 -8.03 -9.14
C ASP A 97 3.49 -6.98 -8.03
N ILE A 98 3.57 -5.70 -8.42
CA ILE A 98 3.30 -4.53 -7.57
C ILE A 98 2.04 -3.84 -8.10
N TYR A 99 1.11 -3.54 -7.21
CA TYR A 99 -0.18 -2.94 -7.53
C TYR A 99 -0.38 -1.60 -6.83
N ASN A 100 -0.90 -0.62 -7.57
CA ASN A 100 -1.27 0.68 -7.05
C ASN A 100 -2.79 0.79 -6.92
N VAL A 101 -3.31 0.99 -5.72
CA VAL A 101 -4.74 1.31 -5.51
C VAL A 101 -4.99 2.75 -5.95
N THR A 102 -5.59 2.91 -7.13
CA THR A 102 -5.62 4.19 -7.85
C THR A 102 -6.38 5.30 -7.15
N ASP A 103 -7.48 4.98 -6.48
CA ASP A 103 -8.32 5.97 -5.79
C ASP A 103 -8.02 6.05 -4.28
N GLY A 104 -7.06 5.24 -3.81
CA GLY A 104 -6.68 5.12 -2.42
C GLY A 104 -7.84 4.76 -1.49
N ILE A 105 -7.67 5.08 -0.20
CA ILE A 105 -8.71 4.86 0.81
C ILE A 105 -9.95 5.73 0.57
N LEU A 106 -9.83 6.88 -0.12
CA LEU A 106 -11.00 7.72 -0.40
C LEU A 106 -11.93 7.04 -1.41
N GLY A 107 -11.38 6.38 -2.43
CA GLY A 107 -12.16 5.53 -3.34
C GLY A 107 -12.82 4.37 -2.61
N TRP A 108 -12.05 3.66 -1.78
CA TRP A 108 -12.57 2.57 -0.94
C TRP A 108 -13.78 3.01 -0.10
N LEU A 109 -13.70 4.17 0.55
CA LEU A 109 -14.79 4.71 1.35
C LEU A 109 -15.97 5.19 0.50
N ALA A 110 -15.72 5.79 -0.67
CA ALA A 110 -16.77 6.21 -1.59
C ALA A 110 -17.58 5.02 -2.14
N GLU A 111 -16.93 3.87 -2.29
CA GLU A 111 -17.57 2.59 -2.65
C GLU A 111 -18.32 1.94 -1.46
N GLY A 112 -18.29 2.54 -0.26
CA GLY A 112 -18.96 2.00 0.93
C GLY A 112 -18.32 0.74 1.51
N LEU A 113 -17.06 0.45 1.16
CA LEU A 113 -16.37 -0.75 1.58
C LEU A 113 -15.94 -0.67 3.06
N PRO A 114 -15.93 -1.81 3.80
CA PRO A 114 -15.68 -1.82 5.23
C PRO A 114 -14.24 -1.45 5.58
N VAL A 115 -14.04 -0.80 6.72
CA VAL A 115 -12.72 -0.46 7.24
C VAL A 115 -12.51 -1.06 8.62
N ALA A 116 -11.29 -1.52 8.89
CA ALA A 116 -10.86 -1.91 10.22
C ALA A 116 -10.42 -0.67 11.01
N ARG A 117 -10.87 -0.55 12.26
CA ARG A 117 -10.44 0.52 13.17
C ARG A 117 -9.07 0.17 13.75
N VAL A 118 -8.13 1.10 13.62
CA VAL A 118 -6.83 1.00 14.29
C VAL A 118 -6.98 1.58 15.69
N ARG A 119 -6.91 0.71 16.71
CA ARG A 119 -6.82 1.15 18.11
C ARG A 119 -5.36 1.48 18.39
N GLY A 120 -5.14 2.70 18.88
CA GLY A 120 -3.84 3.14 19.41
C GLY A 120 -3.64 2.64 20.83
#